data_AF-A0A845U7X8-F1
#
_entry.id   AF-A0A845U7X8-F1
#
_cell.length_a   1.000
_cell.length_b   1.000
_cell.length_c   1.000
_cell.angle_alpha   90.00
_cell.angle_beta   90.00
_cell.angle_gamma   90.00
#
_symmetry.space_group_name_H-M   'P 1'
#
loop_
_entity.id
_entity.type
_entity.pdbx_description
1 polymer ?
#
loop_
_entity_poly.entity_id
_entity_poly.type
_entity_poly.pdbx_seq_one_letter_code
_entity_poly.pdbx_strand_id
1 'polypeptide(L)' 'MGEFSVVHWLIVLAIVMIFFGGRRIPEVMKGLGEGIRSFKEGMSGNPPAPTVPPQQTPPPVVPLPTEKK' A
#
# COMPACT_ATOMS: atom_id res chain seq x y z
N MET A 1 -25.47 21.39 -8.51
CA MET A 1 -25.40 20.75 -7.16
C MET A 1 -24.33 19.65 -7.19
N GLY A 2 -23.05 20.00 -7.09
CA GLY A 2 -21.97 18.99 -7.20
C GLY A 2 -20.58 19.56 -6.93
N GLU A 3 -20.39 20.86 -7.20
CA GLU A 3 -19.09 21.53 -7.03
C GLU A 3 -18.68 21.73 -5.56
N PHE A 4 -19.64 21.75 -4.63
CA PHE A 4 -19.32 21.93 -3.21
C PHE A 4 -18.86 20.65 -2.50
N SER A 5 -19.16 19.44 -3.00
CA SER A 5 -18.86 18.20 -2.27
C SER A 5 -17.40 17.77 -2.46
N VAL A 6 -16.93 17.72 -3.70
CA VAL A 6 -15.53 17.31 -3.99
C VAL A 6 -14.53 18.33 -3.48
N VAL A 7 -14.81 19.62 -3.67
CA VAL A 7 -13.95 20.71 -3.19
C VAL A 7 -13.91 20.75 -1.66
N HIS A 8 -15.04 20.53 -0.97
CA HIS A 8 -15.07 20.43 0.49
C HIS A 8 -14.20 19.27 0.99
N TRP A 9 -14.32 18.08 0.41
CA TRP A 9 -13.48 16.94 0.77
C TRP A 9 -11.99 17.20 0.51
N LEU A 10 -11.65 17.87 -0.59
CA LEU A 10 -10.26 18.28 -0.87
C LEU A 10 -9.74 19.27 0.17
N ILE A 11 -10.53 20.27 0.57
CA ILE A 11 -10.15 21.24 1.60
C ILE A 11 -9.94 20.56 2.95
N VAL A 12 -10.81 19.63 3.33
CA VAL A 12 -10.66 18.85 4.56
C VAL A 12 -9.38 18.02 4.53
N LEU A 13 -9.11 17.32 3.42
CA LEU A 13 -7.86 16.56 3.22
C LEU A 13 -6.63 17.47 3.30
N ALA A 14 -6.68 18.66 2.71
CA ALA A 14 -5.59 19.63 2.74
C ALA A 14 -5.31 20.12 4.18
N ILE A 15 -6.35 20.43 4.96
CA ILE A 15 -6.20 20.83 6.36
C ILE A 15 -5.60 19.69 7.19
N VAL A 16 -6.14 18.47 7.06
CA VAL A 16 -5.60 17.29 7.76
C VAL A 16 -4.14 17.08 7.37
N MET A 17 -3.79 17.27 6.09
CA MET A 17 -2.43 17.10 5.62
C MET A 17 -1.46 18.16 6.14
N ILE A 18 -1.92 19.40 6.32
CA ILE A 18 -1.12 20.48 6.93
C ILE A 18 -0.88 20.20 8.41
N PHE A 19 -1.90 19.75 9.16
CA PHE A 19 -1.78 19.45 10.59
C PHE A 19 -0.99 18.18 10.89
N PHE A 20 -1.24 17.10 10.15
CA PHE A 20 -0.53 15.82 10.34
C PHE A 20 0.81 15.77 9.60
N GLY A 21 1.01 16.60 8.58
CA GLY A 21 2.16 16.58 7.69
C GLY A 21 2.15 15.37 6.73
N GLY A 22 2.67 15.56 5.51
CA GLY A 22 2.72 14.52 4.47
C GLY A 22 3.48 13.25 4.84
N ARG A 23 4.27 13.27 5.92
CA ARG A 23 5.11 12.16 6.37
C ARG A 23 4.41 11.21 7.35
N ARG A 24 3.34 11.65 8.02
CA ARG A 24 2.61 10.80 8.98
C ARG A 24 1.63 9.85 8.29
N ILE A 25 0.90 10.29 7.27
CA ILE A 25 -0.07 9.45 6.56
C ILE A 25 0.53 8.15 5.99
N PRO A 26 1.69 8.14 5.29
CA PRO A 26 2.26 6.88 4.80
C PRO A 26 2.70 5.95 5.93
N GLU A 27 3.16 6.50 7.06
CA GLU A 27 3.59 5.73 8.23
C GLU A 27 2.39 5.04 8.92
N VAL A 28 1.27 5.76 9.10
CA VAL A 28 0.05 5.19 9.66
C VAL A 28 -0.62 4.21 8.68
N MET A 29 -0.65 4.55 7.39
CA MET A 29 -1.24 3.70 6.35
C MET A 29 -0.48 2.39 6.18
N LYS A 30 0.85 2.38 6.37
CA LYS A 30 1.65 1.16 6.35
C LYS A 30 1.31 0.23 7.52
N GLY A 31 1.21 0.77 8.73
CA GLY A 31 0.81 -0.02 9.91
C GLY A 31 -0.64 -0.51 9.84
N LEU A 32 -1.57 0.34 9.38
CA LEU A 32 -2.97 -0.02 9.20
C LEU A 32 -3.17 -1.04 8.07
N GLY A 33 -2.40 -0.91 6.99
CA GLY A 33 -2.43 -1.82 5.85
C GLY A 33 -1.96 -3.23 6.21
N GLU A 34 -0.89 -3.36 7.01
CA GLU A 34 -0.46 -4.66 7.53
C GLU A 34 -1.51 -5.28 8.46
N GLY A 35 -2.10 -4.51 9.37
CA GLY A 35 -3.16 -4.99 10.26
C GLY A 35 -4.39 -5.50 9.50
N ILE A 36 -4.85 -4.75 8.50
CA ILE A 36 -5.98 -5.17 7.64
C ILE A 36 -5.60 -6.41 6.82
N ARG A 37 -4.37 -6.51 6.35
CA ARG A 37 -3.88 -7.67 5.59
C ARG A 37 -3.87 -8.94 6.44
N SER A 38 -3.29 -8.88 7.65
CA SER A 38 -3.28 -10.00 8.58
C SER A 38 -4.69 -10.37 9.06
N PHE A 39 -5.57 -9.39 9.25
CA PHE A 39 -6.97 -9.63 9.57
C PHE A 39 -7.70 -10.38 8.45
N LYS A 40 -7.50 -9.95 7.20
CA LYS A 40 -8.09 -10.61 6.03
C LYS A 40 -7.54 -12.01 5.80
N GLU A 41 -6.24 -12.22 6.01
CA GLU A 41 -5.58 -13.52 5.93
C GLU A 41 -6.12 -14.49 6.99
N GLY A 42 -6.24 -14.05 8.25
CA GLY A 42 -6.82 -14.85 9.33
C GLY A 42 -8.30 -15.16 9.13
N MET A 43 -9.07 -14.24 8.55
CA MET A 43 -10.50 -14.44 8.31
C MET A 43 -10.80 -15.23 7.03
N SER A 44 -9.91 -15.22 6.04
CA SER A 44 -10.12 -15.94 4.76
C SER A 44 -9.72 -17.41 4.81
N GLY A 45 -9.04 -17.88 5.87
CA GLY A 45 -8.63 -19.28 6.03
C GLY A 45 -7.72 -19.82 4.91
N ASN A 46 -7.23 -18.95 4.02
CA ASN A 46 -6.41 -19.31 2.87
C ASN A 46 -4.94 -19.26 3.30
N PRO A 47 -4.12 -20.31 3.07
CA PRO A 47 -2.68 -20.26 3.30
C PRO A 47 -2.06 -19.02 2.64
N PRO A 48 -0.98 -18.47 3.22
CA PRO A 48 -0.43 -17.18 2.84
C PRO A 48 -0.14 -17.16 1.34
N ALA A 49 -0.90 -16.38 0.58
CA ALA A 49 -0.49 -16.00 -0.76
C ALA A 49 0.84 -15.27 -0.60
N PRO A 50 1.93 -15.68 -1.27
CA PRO A 50 3.25 -15.09 -1.08
C PRO A 50 3.12 -13.58 -1.16
N THR A 51 3.28 -12.92 -0.01
CA THR A 51 3.24 -11.48 0.08
C THR A 51 4.56 -11.01 -0.50
N VAL A 52 4.67 -11.02 -1.83
CA VAL A 52 5.71 -10.29 -2.54
C VAL A 52 5.54 -8.86 -2.06
N PRO A 53 6.49 -8.30 -1.28
CA PRO A 53 6.47 -6.88 -0.97
C PRO A 53 6.37 -6.13 -2.31
N PRO A 54 5.82 -4.91 -2.38
CA PRO A 54 6.08 -4.06 -3.53
C PRO A 54 7.59 -3.89 -3.64
N GLN A 55 8.22 -4.78 -4.40
CA GLN A 55 9.59 -4.69 -4.84
C GLN A 55 9.64 -3.39 -5.61
N GLN A 56 10.39 -2.45 -5.06
CA GLN A 56 10.89 -1.34 -5.82
C GLN A 56 11.61 -1.95 -7.04
N THR A 57 11.07 -1.65 -8.23
CA THR A 57 11.60 -1.92 -9.59
C THR A 57 11.80 -3.39 -10.03
N PRO A 58 11.25 -3.80 -11.19
CA PRO A 58 11.69 -5.02 -11.86
C PRO A 58 13.11 -4.82 -12.38
N PRO A 59 13.97 -5.85 -12.28
CA PRO A 59 14.50 -6.39 -13.53
C PRO A 59 13.91 -7.77 -13.84
N PRO A 60 13.73 -8.09 -15.12
CA PRO A 60 13.21 -9.37 -15.58
C PRO A 60 14.15 -10.48 -15.11
N VAL A 61 13.55 -11.58 -14.70
CA VAL A 61 14.20 -12.88 -14.65
C VAL A 61 14.74 -13.18 -16.05
N VAL A 62 16.04 -12.99 -16.28
CA VAL A 62 16.77 -13.79 -17.27
C VAL A 62 17.32 -14.97 -16.46
N PRO A 63 16.71 -16.17 -16.53
CA PRO A 63 17.44 -17.34 -16.10
C PRO A 63 18.54 -17.51 -17.14
N LEU A 64 19.77 -17.14 -16.79
CA LEU A 64 20.94 -17.64 -17.49
C LEU A 64 21.23 -18.99 -16.82
N PRO A 65 20.96 -20.14 -17.46
CA PRO A 65 21.53 -21.39 -17.02
C PRO A 65 23.01 -21.33 -17.39
N THR A 66 23.80 -20.71 -16.51
CA THR A 66 25.21 -21.06 -16.44
C THR A 66 25.26 -22.43 -15.77
N GLU A 67 26.02 -23.33 -16.38
CA GLU A 67 26.51 -24.56 -15.78
C GLU A 67 25.56 -25.77 -15.79
N LYS A 68 25.71 -26.62 -16.82
CA LYS A 68 26.06 -28.03 -16.58
C LYS A 68 27.00 -28.57 -17.66
N LYS A 69 28.04 -29.19 -17.13
CA LYS A 69 29.19 -29.92 -17.69
C LYS A 69 28.84 -31.03 -18.67
#